data_AF-M0ZY37-F1
#
_entry.id   AF-M0ZY37-F1
#
_cell.length_a   1.000
_cell.length_b   1.000
_cell.length_c   1.000
_cell.angle_alpha   90.00
_cell.angle_beta   90.00
_cell.angle_gamma   90.00
#
_symmetry.space_group_name_H-M   'P 1'
#
loop_
_entity.id
_entity.type
_entity.pdbx_description
1 polymer ?
#
loop_
_entity_poly.entity_id
_entity_poly.type
_entity_poly.pdbx_seq_one_letter_code
_entity_poly.pdbx_strand_id
1 'polypeptide(L)' 'MYSLLESLDPKEQQVIYFRFGLETHQRKSLEEIGRLYGVSKEWIRRIERRALTKLRNADYFQHITHYSM' A
#
# COMPACT_ATOMS: atom_id res chain seq x y z
N MET A 1 5.63 14.75 4.08
CA MET A 1 4.28 14.33 3.63
C MET A 1 4.31 13.03 2.82
N TYR A 2 5.11 12.01 3.21
CA TYR A 2 5.06 10.65 2.63
C TYR A 2 5.47 9.53 3.61
N SER A 3 5.61 9.81 4.91
CA SER A 3 6.22 8.87 5.87
C SER A 3 5.41 7.61 6.15
N LEU A 4 4.13 7.56 5.79
CA LEU A 4 3.34 6.32 5.87
C LEU A 4 3.80 5.29 4.83
N LEU A 5 4.11 5.71 3.59
CA LEU A 5 4.53 4.80 2.54
C LEU A 5 5.96 4.31 2.78
N GLU A 6 6.83 5.07 3.44
CA GLU A 6 8.22 4.66 3.76
C GLU A 6 8.30 3.41 4.65
N SER A 7 7.24 3.09 5.38
CA SER A 7 7.16 1.87 6.22
C SER A 7 6.84 0.59 5.43
N LEU A 8 6.48 0.72 4.15
CA LEU A 8 6.10 -0.38 3.27
C LEU A 8 7.31 -0.88 2.47
N ASP A 9 7.32 -2.18 2.17
CA ASP A 9 8.32 -2.73 1.25
C ASP A 9 8.16 -2.11 -0.15
N PRO A 10 9.24 -2.00 -0.95
CA PRO A 10 9.19 -1.41 -2.30
C PRO A 10 8.13 -2.07 -3.20
N LYS A 11 7.94 -3.39 -3.07
CA LYS A 11 6.90 -4.13 -3.79
C LYS A 11 5.49 -3.79 -3.30
N GLU A 12 5.32 -3.58 -2.00
CA GLU A 12 4.04 -3.17 -1.41
C GLU A 12 3.68 -1.75 -1.82
N GLN A 13 4.67 -0.84 -1.79
CA GLN A 13 4.54 0.52 -2.30
C GLN A 13 4.08 0.50 -3.75
N GLN A 14 4.76 -0.22 -4.65
CA GLN A 14 4.38 -0.29 -6.06
C GLN A 14 2.93 -0.76 -6.26
N VAL A 15 2.50 -1.81 -5.57
CA VAL A 15 1.11 -2.30 -5.65
C VAL A 15 0.11 -1.21 -5.21
N ILE A 16 0.43 -0.46 -4.15
CA ILE A 16 -0.39 0.67 -3.68
C ILE A 16 -0.35 1.83 -4.69
N TYR A 17 0.81 2.17 -5.27
CA TYR A 17 0.94 3.20 -6.30
C TYR A 17 0.06 2.91 -7.51
N PHE A 18 0.09 1.68 -8.03
CA PHE A 18 -0.75 1.26 -9.16
C PHE A 18 -2.24 1.20 -8.80
N ARG A 19 -2.57 0.79 -7.58
CA ARG A 19 -3.97 0.66 -7.14
C ARG A 19 -4.63 2.00 -6.92
N PHE A 20 -3.93 2.94 -6.31
CA PHE A 20 -4.45 4.28 -6.00
C PHE A 20 -4.17 5.29 -7.13
N GLY A 21 -3.46 4.87 -8.20
CA GLY A 21 -3.14 5.73 -9.33
C GLY A 21 -2.21 6.89 -8.94
N LEU A 22 -1.39 6.70 -7.91
CA LEU A 22 -0.51 7.76 -7.39
C LEU A 22 0.62 8.13 -8.37
N GLU A 23 0.94 7.23 -9.30
CA GLU A 23 2.00 7.44 -10.31
C GLU A 23 1.46 7.98 -11.64
N THR A 24 0.28 7.51 -12.08
CA THR A 24 -0.23 7.77 -13.45
C THR A 24 -1.68 8.26 -13.49
N HIS A 25 -2.30 8.57 -12.34
CA HIS A 25 -3.72 8.92 -12.18
C HIS A 25 -4.73 7.84 -12.62
N GLN A 26 -4.24 6.70 -13.14
CA GLN A 26 -5.06 5.56 -13.52
C GLN A 26 -5.03 4.49 -12.43
N ARG A 27 -6.19 4.26 -11.83
CA ARG A 27 -6.39 3.18 -10.85
C ARG A 27 -6.43 1.86 -11.59
N LYS A 28 -5.52 0.94 -11.27
CA LYS A 28 -5.54 -0.41 -11.83
C LYS A 28 -6.25 -1.39 -10.91
N SER A 29 -7.01 -2.32 -11.49
CA SER A 29 -7.64 -3.41 -10.74
C SER A 29 -6.60 -4.44 -10.28
N LEU A 30 -6.99 -5.24 -9.27
CA LEU A 30 -6.17 -6.37 -8.79
C LEU A 30 -5.75 -7.34 -9.90
N GLU A 31 -6.63 -7.55 -10.89
CA GLU A 31 -6.34 -8.43 -12.04
C GLU A 31 -5.35 -7.81 -13.00
N GLU A 32 -5.47 -6.52 -13.31
CA GLU A 32 -4.53 -5.83 -14.19
C GLU A 32 -3.13 -5.77 -13.55
N ILE A 33 -3.05 -5.46 -12.26
CA ILE A 33 -1.78 -5.48 -11.53
C ILE A 33 -1.23 -6.91 -11.52
N GLY A 34 -2.07 -7.93 -11.26
CA GLY A 34 -1.65 -9.33 -11.31
C GLY A 34 -1.06 -9.73 -12.66
N ARG A 35 -1.72 -9.33 -13.76
CA ARG A 35 -1.22 -9.58 -15.13
C ARG A 35 0.10 -8.85 -15.41
N LEU A 36 0.25 -7.60 -14.97
CA LEU A 36 1.49 -6.83 -15.15
C LEU A 36 2.70 -7.45 -14.44
N TYR A 37 2.48 -8.02 -13.25
CA TYR A 37 3.53 -8.66 -12.45
C TYR A 37 3.68 -10.16 -12.70
N GLY A 38 2.84 -10.76 -13.55
CA GLY A 38 2.84 -12.21 -13.79
C GLY A 38 2.45 -13.04 -12.55
N VAL A 39 1.63 -12.47 -11.66
CA VAL A 39 1.22 -13.06 -10.38
C VAL A 39 -0.29 -13.21 -10.30
N SER A 40 -0.74 -14.07 -9.38
CA SER A 40 -2.17 -14.27 -9.17
C SER A 40 -2.83 -13.04 -8.54
N LYS A 41 -4.11 -12.82 -8.89
CA LYS A 41 -4.98 -11.80 -8.27
C LYS A 41 -4.96 -11.88 -6.74
N GLU A 42 -4.97 -13.10 -6.22
CA GLU A 42 -4.97 -13.36 -4.78
C GLU A 42 -3.65 -12.94 -4.12
N TRP A 43 -2.51 -13.09 -4.81
CA TRP A 43 -1.24 -12.61 -4.31
C TRP A 43 -1.22 -11.08 -4.18
N ILE A 44 -1.73 -10.35 -5.18
CA ILE A 44 -1.88 -8.88 -5.09
C ILE A 44 -2.82 -8.49 -3.94
N ARG A 45 -3.93 -9.22 -3.75
CA ARG A 45 -4.86 -8.99 -2.64
C ARG A 45 -4.20 -9.19 -1.28
N ARG A 46 -3.32 -10.19 -1.15
CA ARG A 46 -2.54 -10.42 0.09
C ARG A 46 -1.56 -9.29 0.34
N ILE A 47 -0.85 -8.83 -0.68
CA ILE A 47 0.05 -7.66 -0.56
C ILE A 47 -0.73 -6.43 -0.13
N GLU A 48 -1.87 -6.15 -0.76
CA GLU A 48 -2.69 -5.00 -0.38
C GLU A 48 -3.10 -5.06 1.10
N ARG A 49 -3.63 -6.21 1.56
CA ARG A 49 -4.00 -6.35 2.98
C ARG A 49 -2.83 -6.13 3.92
N ARG A 50 -1.65 -6.64 3.57
CA ARG A 50 -0.44 -6.46 4.38
C ARG A 50 -0.05 -4.99 4.44
N ALA A 51 -0.05 -4.32 3.29
CA ALA A 51 0.24 -2.89 3.19
C ALA A 51 -0.76 -2.04 4.00
N LEU A 52 -2.07 -2.29 3.85
CA LEU A 52 -3.10 -1.58 4.62
C LEU A 52 -2.98 -1.81 6.13
N THR A 53 -2.58 -3.01 6.55
CA THR A 53 -2.36 -3.32 7.97
C THR A 53 -1.16 -2.54 8.51
N LYS A 54 -0.06 -2.48 7.76
CA LYS A 54 1.12 -1.67 8.11
C LYS A 54 0.79 -0.18 8.17
N LEU A 55 0.07 0.34 7.17
CA LEU A 55 -0.38 1.73 7.12
C LEU A 55 -1.26 2.09 8.31
N ARG A 56 -2.24 1.24 8.67
CA ARG A 56 -3.09 1.45 9.84
C ARG A 56 -2.29 1.45 11.15
N ASN A 57 -1.31 0.57 11.28
CA ASN A 57 -0.47 0.51 12.48
C ASN A 57 0.47 1.73 12.56
N ALA A 58 1.00 2.20 11.44
CA ALA A 58 1.83 3.40 11.38
C ALA A 58 1.01 4.65 11.73
N ASP A 59 -0.20 4.79 11.18
CA ASP A 59 -1.13 5.88 11.51
C ASP A 59 -1.50 5.86 13.01
N TYR A 60 -1.87 4.68 13.53
CA TYR A 60 -2.18 4.50 14.94
C TYR A 60 -0.99 4.85 15.84
N PHE A 61 0.23 4.47 15.46
CA PHE A 61 1.46 4.79 16.21
C PHE A 61 1.73 6.31 16.23
N GLN A 62 1.57 6.99 15.08
CA GLN A 62 1.70 8.44 15.01
C GLN A 62 0.66 9.14 15.91
N HIS A 63 -0.57 8.63 15.93
CA HIS A 63 -1.66 9.19 16.72
C HIS A 63 -1.43 9.05 18.23
N ILE A 64 -0.88 7.93 18.72
CA ILE A 64 -0.54 7.78 20.15
C ILE A 64 0.69 8.59 20.55
N THR A 65 1.68 8.74 19.67
CA THR A 65 2.86 9.58 19.96
C THR A 65 2.51 11.07 20.03
N HIS A 66 1.47 11.52 19.31
CA HIS A 66 1.04 12.91 19.33
C HIS A 66 0.17 13.28 20.55
N TYR A 67 -0.47 12.29 21.21
CA TYR A 67 -1.36 12.52 22.35
C TYR A 67 -0.68 12.45 23.73
N SER A 68 0.64 12.23 23.76
CA SER A 68 1.44 12.19 25.00
C SER A 68 2.26 13.47 25.22
N MET A 69 1.87 14.60 24.63
CA MET A 69 2.39 15.94 24.96
C MET A 69 1.30 16.81 25.59
#